data_AF-A0AAV0ISN2-F1
#
_entry.id   AF-A0AAV0ISN2-F1
#
_cell.length_a   1.000
_cell.length_b   1.000
_cell.length_c   1.000
_cell.angle_alpha   90.00
_cell.angle_beta   90.00
_cell.angle_gamma   90.00
#
_symmetry.space_group_name_H-M   'P 1'
#
loop_
_entity.id
_entity.type
_entity.pdbx_description
1 polymer ?
#
loop_
_entity_poly.entity_id
_entity_poly.type
_entity_poly.pdbx_seq_one_letter_code
_entity_poly.pdbx_strand_id
1 'polypeptide(L)'
;MQFMVRLQTVAGVAQQSTKVIVEAKPMATSTFETISSTDPVVLVGAVGASYLVYLLLPPIFSALSFNLRGYQGELTAAQALDMISTKDHIMIDIRSEKDKDKAGIPRLPSNAKNKMISIPLEEVPSKLKGLVRNTKKLEAELVALKISFLKRINKGSNIIILDSYADSVKTVARTLTSLGFKKCWIVGDGFSGGKGWLQSRLGIDSYNVSFAEVISPSRIIPAAAKRFGTTTTKLLPGGAD
;
A
#
# COMPACT_ATOMS: atom_id res chain seq x y z
N MET A 1 -4.19 -46.05 62.92
CA MET A 1 -4.93 -45.13 63.82
C MET A 1 -4.59 -43.71 63.41
N GLN A 2 -5.56 -42.99 62.81
CA GLN A 2 -5.63 -41.52 62.70
C GLN A 2 -4.51 -40.83 61.88
N PHE A 3 -4.64 -39.77 61.09
CA PHE A 3 -5.50 -38.57 60.99
C PHE A 3 -5.44 -38.13 59.50
N MET A 4 -6.52 -37.80 58.79
CA MET A 4 -7.24 -36.49 58.74
C MET A 4 -6.87 -35.60 57.52
N VAL A 5 -7.78 -35.62 56.53
CA VAL A 5 -8.42 -34.46 55.84
C VAL A 5 -7.69 -33.63 54.75
N ARG A 6 -8.37 -33.66 53.57
CA ARG A 6 -8.51 -32.74 52.41
C ARG A 6 -7.40 -32.60 51.36
N LEU A 7 -7.73 -33.09 50.16
CA LEU A 7 -7.49 -32.43 48.87
C LEU A 7 -8.71 -32.67 47.97
N GLN A 8 -9.28 -31.58 47.45
CA GLN A 8 -10.34 -31.60 46.44
C GLN A 8 -9.79 -32.09 45.09
N THR A 9 -10.70 -32.56 44.24
CA THR A 9 -10.74 -32.46 42.76
C THR A 9 -10.90 -33.83 42.07
N VAL A 10 -11.75 -33.83 41.04
CA VAL A 10 -12.04 -34.87 40.04
C VAL A 10 -13.13 -35.90 40.41
N ALA A 11 -14.38 -35.42 40.51
CA ALA A 11 -15.56 -36.28 40.31
C ALA A 11 -15.71 -36.56 38.80
N GLY A 12 -15.05 -37.63 38.36
CA GLY A 12 -15.08 -38.15 37.01
C GLY A 12 -16.48 -38.62 36.61
N VAL A 13 -17.02 -37.93 35.61
CA VAL A 13 -18.23 -38.17 34.82
C VAL A 13 -18.13 -39.49 34.05
N ALA A 14 -18.14 -40.63 34.75
CA ALA A 14 -17.93 -41.94 34.10
C ALA A 14 -18.88 -43.06 34.53
N GLN A 15 -19.85 -42.81 35.42
CA GLN A 15 -20.73 -43.89 35.91
C GLN A 15 -22.23 -43.70 35.66
N GLN A 16 -22.63 -42.73 34.83
CA GLN A 16 -24.05 -42.50 34.51
C GLN A 16 -24.45 -42.90 33.08
N SER A 17 -23.59 -43.64 32.38
CA SER A 17 -23.76 -44.07 30.98
C SER A 17 -24.48 -45.41 30.78
N THR A 18 -25.08 -46.01 31.82
CA THR A 18 -25.75 -47.32 31.71
C THR A 18 -27.24 -47.33 32.10
N LYS A 19 -27.89 -46.17 32.25
CA LYS A 19 -29.32 -46.10 32.58
C LYS A 19 -30.21 -45.22 31.71
N VAL A 20 -29.76 -44.81 30.52
CA VAL A 20 -30.58 -44.06 29.54
C VAL A 20 -30.41 -44.64 28.13
N ILE A 21 -30.40 -45.97 28.02
CA ILE A 21 -30.39 -46.70 26.73
C ILE A 21 -31.64 -47.59 26.66
N VAL A 22 -32.83 -47.04 26.89
CA VAL A 22 -34.11 -47.66 26.48
C VAL A 22 -35.16 -46.53 26.34
N GLU A 23 -35.12 -45.78 25.25
CA GLU A 23 -36.30 -45.20 24.56
C GLU A 23 -35.81 -44.33 23.40
N ALA A 24 -35.37 -44.99 22.32
CA ALA A 24 -35.22 -44.35 21.03
C ALA A 24 -36.63 -44.19 20.41
N LYS A 25 -37.33 -43.10 20.75
CA LYS A 25 -38.38 -42.51 19.92
C LYS A 25 -37.77 -41.29 19.24
N PRO A 26 -37.90 -41.15 17.92
CA PRO A 26 -37.15 -40.14 17.18
C PRO A 26 -37.59 -38.75 17.60
N MET A 27 -36.64 -37.93 18.06
CA MET A 27 -36.78 -36.49 18.13
C MET A 27 -36.83 -35.91 16.70
N ALA A 28 -37.90 -36.22 15.98
CA ALA A 28 -38.17 -35.78 14.61
C ALA A 28 -39.60 -35.24 14.43
N THR A 29 -40.36 -35.07 15.52
CA THR A 29 -41.78 -34.67 15.43
C THR A 29 -42.02 -33.21 15.79
N SER A 30 -41.17 -32.58 16.62
CA SER A 30 -41.35 -31.18 17.02
C SER A 30 -41.01 -30.17 15.91
N THR A 31 -40.19 -30.56 14.93
CA THR A 31 -39.95 -29.73 13.73
C THR A 31 -41.08 -29.83 12.70
N PHE A 32 -41.85 -30.92 12.69
CA PHE A 32 -42.90 -31.13 11.69
C PHE A 32 -44.21 -30.41 12.07
N GLU A 33 -44.56 -30.36 13.35
CA GLU A 33 -45.77 -29.64 13.79
C GLU A 33 -45.62 -28.12 13.71
N THR A 34 -44.41 -27.57 13.88
CA THR A 34 -44.18 -26.13 13.68
C THR A 34 -44.28 -25.74 12.20
N ILE A 35 -43.86 -26.59 11.26
CA ILE A 35 -44.00 -26.30 9.81
C ILE A 35 -45.47 -26.42 9.36
N SER A 36 -46.24 -27.32 9.99
CA SER A 36 -47.67 -27.53 9.67
C SER A 36 -48.61 -26.49 10.30
N SER A 37 -48.27 -25.96 11.48
CA SER A 37 -49.09 -24.98 12.21
C SER A 37 -48.69 -23.52 11.95
N THR A 38 -47.71 -23.26 11.09
CA THR A 38 -47.30 -21.90 10.75
C THR A 38 -48.22 -21.34 9.65
N ASP A 39 -48.81 -20.18 9.92
CA ASP A 39 -49.68 -19.45 8.99
C ASP A 39 -48.99 -19.30 7.61
N PRO A 40 -49.63 -19.70 6.49
CA PRO A 40 -49.03 -19.66 5.15
C PRO A 40 -48.42 -18.30 4.78
N VAL A 41 -48.96 -17.22 5.34
CA VAL A 41 -48.46 -15.85 5.13
C VAL A 41 -47.07 -15.66 5.76
N VAL A 42 -46.80 -16.30 6.90
CA VAL A 42 -45.51 -16.24 7.59
C VAL A 42 -44.46 -17.05 6.83
N LEU A 43 -44.84 -18.21 6.26
CA LEU A 43 -43.94 -19.03 5.46
C LEU A 43 -43.57 -18.34 4.13
N VAL A 44 -44.55 -17.79 3.42
CA VAL A 44 -44.34 -17.02 2.18
C VAL A 44 -43.55 -15.75 2.47
N GLY A 45 -43.83 -15.08 3.59
CA GLY A 45 -43.05 -13.92 4.05
C GLY A 45 -41.59 -14.26 4.35
N ALA A 46 -41.33 -15.41 4.99
CA ALA A 46 -39.98 -15.87 5.31
C ALA A 46 -39.18 -16.27 4.05
N VAL A 47 -39.81 -16.93 3.08
CA VAL A 47 -39.18 -17.28 1.79
C VAL A 47 -38.94 -16.01 0.95
N GLY A 48 -39.89 -15.08 0.92
CA GLY A 48 -39.73 -13.80 0.23
C GLY A 48 -38.61 -12.95 0.83
N ALA A 49 -38.53 -12.87 2.16
CA ALA A 49 -37.49 -12.13 2.86
C ALA A 49 -36.09 -12.73 2.64
N SER A 50 -35.96 -14.06 2.68
CA SER A 50 -34.68 -14.73 2.42
C SER A 50 -34.23 -14.59 0.96
N TYR A 51 -35.16 -14.59 0.00
CA TYR A 51 -34.86 -14.32 -1.41
C TYR A 51 -34.41 -12.87 -1.63
N LEU A 52 -35.03 -11.88 -0.97
CA LEU A 52 -34.58 -10.48 -1.02
C LEU A 52 -33.20 -10.30 -0.40
N VAL A 53 -32.94 -10.93 0.75
CA VAL A 53 -31.61 -10.95 1.37
C VAL A 53 -30.58 -11.56 0.41
N TYR A 54 -30.90 -12.70 -0.23
CA TYR A 54 -30.02 -13.34 -1.22
C TYR A 54 -29.78 -12.49 -2.48
N LEU A 55 -30.76 -11.71 -2.94
CA LEU A 55 -30.59 -10.80 -4.08
C LEU A 55 -29.80 -9.53 -3.72
N LEU A 56 -29.94 -9.05 -2.48
CA LEU A 56 -29.26 -7.85 -1.99
C LEU A 56 -27.87 -8.13 -1.39
N LEU A 57 -27.59 -9.37 -0.98
CA LEU A 57 -26.29 -9.82 -0.48
C LEU A 57 -25.15 -9.58 -1.50
N PRO A 58 -25.23 -10.04 -2.76
CA PRO A 58 -24.11 -9.91 -3.68
C PRO A 58 -23.70 -8.45 -3.98
N PRO A 59 -24.64 -7.51 -4.24
CA PRO A 59 -24.28 -6.11 -4.52
C PRO A 59 -23.79 -5.34 -3.28
N ILE A 60 -24.42 -5.54 -2.12
CA ILE A 60 -24.10 -4.78 -0.89
C ILE A 60 -22.76 -5.23 -0.30
N PHE A 61 -22.47 -6.54 -0.31
CA PHE A 61 -21.16 -7.04 0.13
C PHE A 61 -20.04 -6.61 -0.80
N SER A 62 -20.30 -6.45 -2.10
CA SER A 62 -19.32 -5.89 -3.04
C SER A 62 -18.94 -4.46 -2.61
N ALA A 63 -19.91 -3.56 -2.42
CA ALA A 63 -19.65 -2.17 -2.02
C ALA A 63 -18.97 -2.04 -0.64
N LEU A 64 -19.35 -2.87 0.33
CA LEU A 64 -18.71 -2.88 1.65
C LEU A 64 -17.30 -3.50 1.62
N SER A 65 -17.07 -4.54 0.82
CA SER A 65 -15.76 -5.19 0.71
C SER A 65 -14.70 -4.32 0.01
N PHE A 66 -15.09 -3.44 -0.91
CA PHE A 66 -14.17 -2.45 -1.47
C PHE A 66 -13.57 -1.53 -0.40
N ASN A 67 -14.35 -1.17 0.63
CA ASN A 67 -13.84 -0.41 1.78
C ASN A 67 -12.85 -1.21 2.64
N LEU A 68 -12.97 -2.54 2.68
CA LEU A 68 -12.05 -3.42 3.42
C LEU A 68 -10.69 -3.61 2.70
N ARG A 69 -10.62 -3.35 1.39
CA ARG A 69 -9.36 -3.41 0.63
C ARG A 69 -8.36 -2.36 1.12
N GLY A 70 -8.87 -1.24 1.63
CA GLY A 70 -8.08 -0.15 2.21
C GLY A 70 -7.43 0.78 1.19
N TYR A 71 -7.88 0.79 -0.06
CA TYR A 71 -7.53 1.79 -1.09
C TYR A 71 -8.55 1.73 -2.25
N GLN A 72 -8.62 2.78 -3.07
CA GLN A 72 -9.69 2.97 -4.07
C GLN A 72 -9.61 1.99 -5.25
N GLY A 73 -8.41 1.64 -5.66
CA GLY A 73 -8.20 0.71 -6.77
C GLY A 73 -6.83 0.82 -7.39
N GLU A 74 -6.65 0.02 -8.44
CA GLU A 74 -5.44 -0.06 -9.24
C GLU A 74 -5.66 0.62 -10.59
N LEU A 75 -4.71 1.44 -11.00
CA LEU A 75 -4.73 2.20 -12.26
C LEU A 75 -3.67 1.65 -13.18
N THR A 76 -3.96 1.55 -14.47
CA THR A 76 -2.89 1.31 -15.45
C THR A 76 -1.97 2.53 -15.51
N ALA A 77 -0.72 2.35 -15.93
CA ALA A 77 0.23 3.47 -16.01
C ALA A 77 -0.30 4.62 -16.89
N ALA A 78 -0.96 4.29 -18.00
CA ALA A 78 -1.57 5.27 -18.90
C ALA A 78 -2.74 6.03 -18.24
N GLN A 79 -3.60 5.33 -17.49
CA GLN A 79 -4.67 5.96 -16.72
C GLN A 79 -4.12 6.86 -15.61
N ALA A 80 -3.05 6.45 -14.94
CA ALA A 80 -2.39 7.27 -13.93
C ALA A 80 -1.86 8.57 -14.55
N LEU A 81 -1.19 8.50 -15.70
CA LEU A 81 -0.69 9.68 -16.42
C LEU A 81 -1.83 10.64 -16.80
N ASP A 82 -2.94 10.12 -17.33
CA ASP A 82 -4.12 10.92 -17.65
C ASP A 82 -4.71 11.59 -16.40
N MET A 83 -4.86 10.85 -15.30
CA MET A 83 -5.39 11.41 -14.05
C MET A 83 -4.50 12.52 -13.47
N ILE A 84 -3.18 12.45 -13.61
CA ILE A 84 -2.28 13.50 -13.10
C ILE A 84 -2.29 14.73 -14.02
N SER A 85 -2.42 14.50 -15.32
CA SER A 85 -2.39 15.56 -16.34
C SER A 85 -3.71 16.32 -16.39
N THR A 86 -4.82 15.59 -16.40
CA THR A 86 -6.18 16.11 -16.58
C THR A 86 -6.83 16.46 -15.24
N LYS A 87 -6.63 15.64 -14.22
CA LYS A 87 -7.19 15.85 -12.87
C LYS A 87 -6.11 16.34 -11.91
N ASP A 88 -6.52 16.89 -10.77
CA ASP A 88 -5.59 17.32 -9.72
C ASP A 88 -5.18 16.13 -8.83
N HIS A 89 -4.54 15.14 -9.44
CA HIS A 89 -3.99 13.97 -8.75
C HIS A 89 -2.48 14.16 -8.55
N ILE A 90 -2.02 13.78 -7.36
CA ILE A 90 -0.63 13.87 -6.95
C ILE A 90 -0.03 12.47 -7.04
N MET A 91 1.07 12.34 -7.79
CA MET A 91 1.81 11.07 -7.85
C MET A 91 2.94 11.07 -6.83
N ILE A 92 3.03 9.98 -6.07
CA ILE A 92 4.12 9.75 -5.12
C ILE A 92 4.91 8.55 -5.62
N ASP A 93 6.13 8.81 -6.06
CA ASP A 93 7.10 7.78 -6.44
C ASP A 93 7.82 7.30 -5.18
N ILE A 94 7.50 6.09 -4.74
CA ILE A 94 8.06 5.46 -3.54
C ILE A 94 9.32 4.64 -3.82
N ARG A 95 9.80 4.60 -5.06
CA ARG A 95 10.95 3.76 -5.42
C ARG A 95 12.21 4.20 -4.69
N SER A 96 13.08 3.24 -4.41
CA SER A 96 14.40 3.51 -3.86
C SER A 96 15.22 4.38 -4.82
N GLU A 97 16.13 5.21 -4.32
CA GLU A 97 16.94 6.05 -5.21
C GLU A 97 17.79 5.23 -6.18
N LYS A 98 18.26 4.05 -5.75
CA LYS A 98 18.96 3.08 -6.61
C LYS A 98 18.13 2.64 -7.81
N ASP A 99 16.82 2.45 -7.63
CA ASP A 99 15.94 2.05 -8.74
C ASP A 99 15.66 3.23 -9.68
N LYS A 100 15.58 4.46 -9.14
CA LYS A 100 15.43 5.67 -9.93
C LYS A 100 16.69 5.98 -10.74
N ASP A 101 17.88 5.76 -10.18
CA ASP A 101 19.17 5.93 -10.87
C ASP A 101 19.28 5.02 -12.10
N LYS A 102 18.79 3.78 -12.00
CA LYS A 102 18.88 2.78 -13.07
C LYS A 102 17.81 2.93 -14.13
N ALA A 103 16.56 3.11 -13.70
CA ALA A 103 15.38 3.03 -14.56
C ALA A 103 14.87 4.42 -14.97
N GLY A 104 15.37 5.49 -14.34
CA GLY A 104 14.89 6.85 -14.51
C GLY A 104 13.61 7.14 -13.73
N ILE A 105 13.08 8.34 -13.96
CA ILE A 105 11.81 8.82 -13.37
C ILE A 105 10.73 8.96 -14.45
N PRO A 106 9.45 8.83 -14.08
CA PRO A 106 8.33 9.11 -14.97
C PRO A 106 8.44 10.50 -15.61
N ARG A 107 8.43 10.56 -16.95
CA ARG A 107 8.34 11.84 -17.66
C ARG A 107 6.89 12.32 -17.62
N LEU A 108 6.67 13.49 -17.01
CA LEU A 108 5.35 14.11 -16.93
C LEU A 108 5.27 15.37 -17.81
N PRO A 109 4.10 15.69 -18.37
CA PRO A 109 3.90 16.95 -19.08
C PRO A 109 4.06 18.14 -18.12
N SER A 110 4.39 19.32 -18.65
CA SER A 110 4.80 20.49 -17.85
C SER A 110 3.78 20.91 -16.78
N ASN A 111 2.48 20.73 -17.04
CA ASN A 111 1.39 20.98 -16.10
C ASN A 111 1.32 19.97 -14.94
N ALA A 112 1.89 18.78 -15.11
CA ALA A 112 1.89 17.68 -14.15
C ALA A 112 3.23 17.51 -13.43
N LYS A 113 4.33 18.12 -13.90
CA LYS A 113 5.66 17.99 -13.29
C LYS A 113 5.68 18.35 -11.80
N ASN A 114 5.03 19.46 -11.41
CA ASN A 114 4.94 19.84 -10.01
C ASN A 114 4.06 18.87 -9.20
N LYS A 115 3.24 18.01 -9.80
CA LYS A 115 2.36 17.09 -9.06
C LYS A 115 3.04 15.77 -8.68
N MET A 116 4.27 15.53 -9.14
CA MET A 116 5.08 14.40 -8.69
C MET A 116 5.84 14.76 -7.41
N ILE A 117 5.85 13.85 -6.43
CA ILE A 117 6.74 13.86 -5.28
C ILE A 117 7.53 12.57 -5.30
N SER A 118 8.85 12.68 -5.13
CA SER A 118 9.72 11.53 -4.89
C SER A 118 9.90 11.36 -3.38
N ILE A 119 9.53 10.20 -2.83
CA ILE A 119 9.88 9.81 -1.45
C ILE A 119 10.53 8.43 -1.53
N PRO A 120 11.83 8.30 -1.27
CA PRO A 120 12.45 6.98 -1.34
C PRO A 120 11.91 6.03 -0.26
N LEU A 121 11.72 4.77 -0.65
CA LEU A 121 11.58 3.67 0.30
C LEU A 121 12.93 3.48 1.01
N GLU A 122 12.99 3.91 2.26
CA GLU A 122 14.15 3.69 3.13
C GLU A 122 14.12 2.26 3.63
N GLU A 123 15.21 1.53 3.35
CA GLU A 123 15.40 0.21 3.92
C GLU A 123 15.77 0.32 5.41
N VAL A 124 15.13 -0.52 6.21
CA VAL A 124 15.41 -0.58 7.64
C VAL A 124 16.84 -1.10 7.85
N PRO A 125 17.64 -0.49 8.76
CA PRO A 125 18.99 -0.97 9.05
C PRO A 125 19.01 -2.47 9.38
N SER A 126 20.04 -3.19 8.93
CA SER A 126 20.17 -4.65 9.09
C SER A 126 20.00 -5.13 10.53
N LYS A 127 20.46 -4.34 11.51
CA LYS A 127 20.30 -4.61 12.95
C LYS A 127 18.84 -4.67 13.42
N LEU A 128 17.97 -3.87 12.79
CA LEU A 128 16.55 -3.82 13.12
C LEU A 128 15.72 -4.81 12.30
N LYS A 129 16.23 -5.26 11.13
CA LYS A 129 15.56 -6.27 10.30
C LYS A 129 15.29 -7.58 11.07
N GLY A 130 16.20 -7.98 11.97
CA GLY A 130 16.05 -9.20 12.78
C GLY A 130 15.13 -9.06 14.00
N LEU A 131 14.84 -7.83 14.45
CA LEU A 131 14.00 -7.56 15.61
C LEU A 131 12.51 -7.43 15.24
N VAL A 132 12.23 -7.08 13.97
CA VAL A 132 10.88 -6.77 13.50
C VAL A 132 10.30 -7.99 12.78
N ARG A 133 9.11 -8.44 13.20
CA ARG A 133 8.42 -9.60 12.58
C ARG A 133 8.17 -9.44 11.08
N ASN A 134 7.94 -8.21 10.61
CA ASN A 134 7.69 -7.90 9.21
C ASN A 134 8.34 -6.58 8.80
N THR A 135 9.53 -6.66 8.21
CA THR A 135 10.30 -5.50 7.76
C THR A 135 9.59 -4.71 6.66
N LYS A 136 8.97 -5.38 5.68
CA LYS A 136 8.28 -4.72 4.56
C LYS A 136 7.12 -3.86 5.03
N LYS A 137 6.40 -4.32 6.06
CA LYS A 137 5.29 -3.56 6.66
C LYS A 137 5.80 -2.30 7.37
N LEU A 138 6.90 -2.41 8.13
CA LEU A 138 7.50 -1.27 8.80
C LEU A 138 8.04 -0.22 7.81
N GLU A 139 8.71 -0.67 6.75
CA GLU A 139 9.22 0.20 5.68
C GLU A 139 8.06 0.95 4.99
N ALA A 140 6.98 0.23 4.68
CA ALA A 140 5.77 0.82 4.13
C ALA A 140 5.10 1.83 5.09
N GLU A 141 5.05 1.52 6.39
CA GLU A 141 4.50 2.41 7.42
C GLU A 141 5.33 3.69 7.57
N LEU A 142 6.66 3.58 7.55
CA LEU A 142 7.56 4.73 7.60
C LEU A 142 7.36 5.66 6.40
N VAL A 143 7.26 5.10 5.19
CA VAL A 143 6.97 5.88 3.98
C VAL A 143 5.58 6.51 4.04
N ALA A 144 4.56 5.75 4.43
CA ALA A 144 3.21 6.29 4.59
C ALA A 144 3.17 7.45 5.60
N LEU A 145 3.94 7.35 6.69
CA LEU A 145 4.06 8.41 7.68
C LEU A 145 4.73 9.66 7.09
N LYS A 146 5.85 9.50 6.37
CA LYS A 146 6.51 10.62 5.67
C LYS A 146 5.58 11.31 4.68
N ILE A 147 4.84 10.53 3.90
CA ILE A 147 3.80 11.03 3.00
C ILE A 147 2.78 11.84 3.80
N SER A 148 2.25 11.29 4.89
CA SER A 148 1.18 11.94 5.68
C SER A 148 1.53 13.33 6.23
N PHE A 149 2.83 13.58 6.48
CA PHE A 149 3.32 14.86 6.98
C PHE A 149 3.77 15.85 5.89
N LEU A 150 3.63 15.51 4.61
CA LEU A 150 3.95 16.44 3.53
C LEU A 150 2.96 17.62 3.50
N LYS A 151 3.49 18.85 3.54
CA LYS A 151 2.67 20.08 3.49
C LYS A 151 1.80 20.22 2.24
N ARG A 152 2.19 19.58 1.14
CA ARG A 152 1.48 19.68 -0.14
C ARG A 152 0.26 18.75 -0.25
N ILE A 153 0.14 17.77 0.63
CA ILE A 153 -0.98 16.82 0.59
C ILE A 153 -1.86 16.98 1.82
N ASN A 154 -3.15 16.71 1.66
CA ASN A 154 -4.11 16.67 2.75
C ASN A 154 -4.91 15.36 2.68
N LYS A 155 -5.69 15.06 3.71
CA LYS A 155 -6.48 13.81 3.81
C LYS A 155 -7.52 13.64 2.69
N GLY A 156 -7.91 14.73 2.02
CA GLY A 156 -8.84 14.75 0.89
C GLY A 156 -8.17 14.75 -0.49
N SER A 157 -6.84 14.86 -0.55
CA SER A 157 -6.05 14.87 -1.79
C SER A 157 -6.17 13.56 -2.53
N ASN A 158 -6.15 13.64 -3.87
CA ASN A 158 -6.14 12.45 -4.71
C ASN A 158 -4.70 11.96 -4.88
N ILE A 159 -4.35 10.81 -4.30
CA ILE A 159 -2.96 10.33 -4.25
C ILE A 159 -2.82 9.06 -5.09
N ILE A 160 -1.88 9.07 -6.03
CA ILE A 160 -1.50 7.90 -6.83
C ILE A 160 -0.10 7.48 -6.38
N ILE A 161 0.08 6.23 -5.97
CA ILE A 161 1.36 5.72 -5.48
C ILE A 161 2.00 4.83 -6.54
N LEU A 162 3.27 5.07 -6.83
CA LEU A 162 4.07 4.36 -7.81
C LEU A 162 5.27 3.68 -7.14
N ASP A 163 5.45 2.40 -7.40
CA ASP A 163 6.56 1.56 -6.93
C ASP A 163 7.23 0.87 -8.13
N SER A 164 8.32 0.13 -7.91
CA SER A 164 9.03 -0.60 -8.97
C SER A 164 8.16 -1.72 -9.57
N TYR A 165 7.55 -2.56 -8.71
CA TYR A 165 6.77 -3.75 -9.12
C TYR A 165 5.42 -3.89 -8.39
N ALA A 166 4.95 -2.85 -7.70
CA ALA A 166 3.67 -2.83 -6.97
C ALA A 166 3.56 -3.82 -5.78
N ASP A 167 4.68 -4.21 -5.18
CA ASP A 167 4.70 -5.07 -3.99
C ASP A 167 4.44 -4.27 -2.71
N SER A 168 5.21 -3.20 -2.50
CA SER A 168 5.14 -2.37 -1.30
C SER A 168 3.96 -1.40 -1.37
N VAL A 169 3.55 -1.02 -2.58
CA VAL A 169 2.50 -0.02 -2.85
C VAL A 169 1.15 -0.35 -2.18
N LYS A 170 0.77 -1.63 -2.14
CA LYS A 170 -0.51 -2.08 -1.55
C LYS A 170 -0.54 -1.86 -0.04
N THR A 171 0.59 -2.10 0.62
CA THR A 171 0.75 -1.93 2.07
C THR A 171 0.83 -0.45 2.43
N VAL A 172 1.56 0.35 1.63
CA VAL A 172 1.63 1.81 1.80
C VAL A 172 0.24 2.43 1.64
N ALA A 173 -0.49 2.07 0.58
CA ALA A 173 -1.84 2.58 0.32
C ALA A 173 -2.80 2.27 1.47
N ARG A 174 -2.80 1.03 1.96
CA ARG A 174 -3.62 0.62 3.11
C ARG A 174 -3.28 1.42 4.36
N THR A 175 -1.99 1.60 4.64
CA THR A 175 -1.53 2.36 5.80
C THR A 175 -1.94 3.83 5.69
N LEU A 176 -1.79 4.45 4.52
CA LEU A 176 -2.26 5.81 4.27
C LEU A 176 -3.77 5.95 4.48
N THR A 177 -4.55 4.97 4.04
CA THR A 177 -5.99 4.96 4.29
C THR A 177 -6.32 4.79 5.78
N SER A 178 -5.55 4.00 6.54
CA SER A 178 -5.65 3.96 8.00
C SER A 178 -5.30 5.30 8.67
N LEU A 179 -4.41 6.10 8.09
CA LEU A 179 -4.10 7.46 8.53
C LEU A 179 -5.16 8.51 8.12
N GLY A 180 -6.18 8.11 7.36
CA GLY A 180 -7.32 8.92 6.97
C GLY A 180 -7.31 9.41 5.52
N PHE A 181 -6.34 9.01 4.69
CA PHE A 181 -6.31 9.33 3.27
C PHE A 181 -7.22 8.37 2.50
N LYS A 182 -8.46 8.80 2.23
CA LYS A 182 -9.48 7.93 1.63
C LYS A 182 -9.30 7.74 0.11
N LYS A 183 -8.61 8.67 -0.56
CA LYS A 183 -8.48 8.73 -2.02
C LYS A 183 -7.08 8.32 -2.48
N CYS A 184 -6.73 7.06 -2.19
CA CYS A 184 -5.46 6.47 -2.57
C CYS A 184 -5.65 5.46 -3.71
N TRP A 185 -4.92 5.65 -4.81
CA TRP A 185 -4.83 4.70 -5.92
C TRP A 185 -3.39 4.20 -6.05
N ILE A 186 -3.24 3.03 -6.65
CA ILE A 186 -1.92 2.45 -6.91
C ILE A 186 -1.72 2.30 -8.42
N VAL A 187 -0.49 2.46 -8.89
CA VAL A 187 -0.15 2.12 -10.28
C VAL A 187 0.06 0.61 -10.36
N GLY A 188 -0.77 -0.05 -11.16
CA GLY A 188 -0.68 -1.48 -11.43
C GLY A 188 0.58 -1.84 -12.18
N ASP A 189 1.18 -2.98 -11.82
CA ASP A 189 2.48 -3.44 -12.31
C ASP A 189 3.67 -2.48 -12.04
N GLY A 190 3.46 -1.36 -11.36
CA GLY A 190 4.50 -0.41 -10.99
C GLY A 190 5.17 0.30 -12.17
N PHE A 191 6.43 0.70 -11.99
CA PHE A 191 7.23 1.37 -12.99
C PHE A 191 7.86 0.37 -13.98
N SER A 192 8.38 -0.74 -13.45
CA SER A 192 9.21 -1.71 -14.19
C SER A 192 8.51 -3.04 -14.48
N GLY A 193 7.28 -3.25 -14.02
CA GLY A 193 6.55 -4.49 -14.28
C GLY A 193 6.08 -4.63 -15.73
N GLY A 194 5.51 -5.80 -16.04
CA GLY A 194 5.18 -6.21 -17.42
C GLY A 194 4.20 -5.30 -18.15
N LYS A 195 3.32 -4.60 -17.42
CA LYS A 195 2.43 -3.54 -17.95
C LYS A 195 2.67 -2.20 -17.26
N GLY A 196 3.84 -2.05 -16.64
CA GLY A 196 4.21 -0.87 -15.87
C GLY A 196 4.50 0.35 -16.76
N TRP A 197 4.96 1.42 -16.13
CA TRP A 197 5.26 2.70 -16.79
C TRP A 197 6.20 2.56 -17.99
N LEU A 198 7.30 1.82 -17.81
CA LEU A 198 8.31 1.59 -18.85
C LEU A 198 7.72 0.85 -20.06
N GLN A 199 7.00 -0.25 -19.81
CA GLN A 199 6.41 -1.07 -20.87
C GLN A 199 5.27 -0.35 -21.60
N SER A 200 4.60 0.57 -20.90
CA SER A 200 3.55 1.43 -21.46
C SER A 200 4.08 2.59 -22.31
N ARG A 201 5.41 2.74 -22.46
CA ARG A 201 6.08 3.77 -23.30
C ARG A 201 5.67 5.21 -22.97
N LEU A 202 5.40 5.51 -21.70
CA LEU A 202 4.90 6.82 -21.24
C LEU A 202 5.98 7.90 -21.08
N GLY A 203 7.21 7.61 -21.51
CA GLY A 203 8.34 8.51 -21.40
C GLY A 203 9.02 8.45 -20.03
N ILE A 204 10.34 8.62 -20.05
CA ILE A 204 11.21 8.58 -18.89
C ILE A 204 12.22 9.71 -18.98
N ASP A 205 12.46 10.36 -17.85
CA ASP A 205 13.53 11.34 -17.69
C ASP A 205 14.65 10.71 -16.84
N SER A 206 15.89 11.17 -17.02
CA SER A 206 17.01 10.72 -16.20
C SER A 206 16.86 11.25 -14.78
N TYR A 207 17.15 10.38 -13.80
CA TYR A 207 17.21 10.79 -12.41
C TYR A 207 18.59 11.40 -12.14
N ASN A 208 18.65 12.72 -11.99
CA ASN A 208 19.89 13.41 -11.65
C ASN A 208 19.92 13.63 -10.13
N VAL A 209 20.50 12.68 -9.41
CA VAL A 209 21.02 12.94 -8.07
C VAL A 209 22.28 13.76 -8.22
N SER A 210 22.11 15.07 -8.32
CA SER A 210 23.17 15.96 -7.86
C SER A 210 23.23 15.75 -6.35
N PHE A 211 23.96 14.72 -5.91
CA PHE A 211 24.58 14.73 -4.61
C PHE A 211 25.21 16.11 -4.52
N ALA A 212 24.68 16.97 -3.66
CA ALA A 212 25.44 18.11 -3.22
C ALA A 212 26.74 17.51 -2.74
N GLU A 213 27.80 17.69 -3.53
CA GLU A 213 29.16 17.40 -3.16
C GLU A 213 29.31 18.03 -1.80
N VAL A 214 29.32 17.19 -0.77
CA VAL A 214 29.48 17.63 0.61
C VAL A 214 30.84 18.31 0.58
N ILE A 215 30.81 19.64 0.56
CA ILE A 215 31.99 20.47 0.61
C ILE A 215 32.61 20.09 1.95
N SER A 216 33.60 19.19 1.89
CA SER A 216 34.41 18.85 3.04
C SER A 216 34.88 20.18 3.64
N PRO A 217 34.72 20.43 4.95
CA PRO A 217 34.98 21.73 5.58
C PRO A 217 36.44 22.24 5.50
N SER A 218 37.29 21.65 4.67
CA SER A 218 38.74 21.82 4.73
C SER A 218 39.40 22.26 3.43
N ARG A 219 38.66 22.60 2.36
CA ARG A 219 39.26 23.31 1.22
C ARG A 219 38.89 24.78 1.23
N ILE A 220 39.73 25.55 1.92
CA ILE A 220 39.81 27.02 1.82
C ILE A 220 40.08 27.34 0.35
N ILE A 221 39.07 27.85 -0.36
CA ILE A 221 39.25 28.55 -1.63
C ILE A 221 39.59 30.00 -1.25
N PRO A 222 40.82 30.51 -1.48
CA PRO A 222 41.07 31.92 -1.31
C PRO A 222 40.39 32.66 -2.47
N ALA A 223 39.19 33.16 -2.19
CA ALA A 223 38.53 34.17 -3.02
C ALA A 223 39.21 35.53 -2.75
N ALA A 224 40.39 35.73 -3.34
CA ALA A 224 41.02 37.04 -3.37
C ALA A 224 41.82 37.21 -4.66
N ALA A 225 41.24 38.03 -5.54
CA ALA A 225 41.89 38.99 -6.45
C ALA A 225 41.44 38.87 -7.90
N LYS A 226 40.47 39.72 -8.26
CA LYS A 226 40.35 40.32 -9.59
C LYS A 226 41.72 40.76 -10.11
N ARG A 227 42.01 40.45 -11.39
CA ARG A 227 42.60 41.33 -12.43
C ARG A 227 42.89 40.44 -13.66
N PHE A 228 42.13 40.54 -14.75
CA PHE A 228 42.37 41.45 -15.88
C PHE A 228 43.78 41.29 -16.46
N GLY A 229 43.90 40.69 -17.65
CA GLY A 229 45.19 40.57 -18.35
C GLY A 229 45.20 39.56 -19.49
N THR A 230 44.92 40.05 -20.69
CA THR A 230 45.09 39.46 -22.02
C THR A 230 46.50 38.93 -22.26
N THR A 231 46.66 37.78 -22.96
CA THR A 231 47.72 37.53 -23.98
C THR A 231 47.47 36.18 -24.68
N THR A 232 46.91 36.21 -25.89
CA THR A 232 47.58 36.00 -27.20
C THR A 232 47.85 34.55 -27.59
N THR A 233 47.02 34.05 -28.51
CA THR A 233 47.32 32.95 -29.42
C THR A 233 48.57 33.28 -30.25
N LYS A 234 49.67 32.57 -30.02
CA LYS A 234 50.85 32.65 -30.89
C LYS A 234 50.70 31.66 -32.04
N LEU A 235 50.26 32.19 -33.19
CA LEU A 235 50.43 31.59 -34.52
C LEU A 235 51.93 31.40 -34.81
N LEU A 236 52.28 30.25 -35.37
CA LEU A 236 53.59 29.98 -35.96
C LEU A 236 53.57 30.42 -37.44
N PRO A 237 54.43 31.35 -37.89
CA PRO A 237 54.71 31.54 -39.30
C PRO A 237 55.90 30.63 -39.71
N GLY A 238 55.80 30.08 -40.92
CA GLY A 238 56.77 29.15 -41.46
C GLY A 238 58.00 29.80 -42.12
N GLY A 239 58.95 28.91 -42.46
CA GLY A 239 59.66 28.88 -43.74
C GLY A 239 60.76 29.91 -43.99
N ALA A 240 62.00 29.48 -43.83
CA ALA A 240 63.09 29.79 -44.77
C ALA A 240 64.13 28.67 -44.66
N ASP A 241 64.24 27.87 -45.71
CA ASP A 241 65.46 27.35 -46.36
C ASP A 241 65.10 27.07 -47.82
#